data_AF-A0A523FG45-F1
#
_entry.id   AF-A0A523FG45-F1
#
_cell.length_a   1.000
_cell.length_b   1.000
_cell.length_c   1.000
_cell.angle_alpha   90.00
_cell.angle_beta   90.00
_cell.angle_gamma   90.00
#
_symmetry.space_group_name_H-M   'P 1'
#
loop_
_entity.id
_entity.type
_entity.pdbx_description
1 polymer ?
#
loop_
_entity_poly.entity_id
_entity_poly.type
_entity_poly.pdbx_seq_one_letter_code
_entity_poly.pdbx_strand_id
1 'polypeptide(L)'
;MKLQGQEVDLTGIIEGADAVDDAIPHGKLLTRFVEALLGGVEDEIRTARDHLIDAVGGDAFVDTCGVIGHFERMTRLADATGIPLDEATLAGTVQIREDLGLNDYAMAGQTLK
;
A
#
# COMPACT_ATOMS: atom_id res chain seq x y z
N MET A 1 1.93 1.26 16.83
CA MET A 1 0.70 1.84 17.44
C MET A 1 -0.20 0.73 18.00
N LYS A 2 -1.29 1.07 18.72
CA LYS A 2 -2.32 0.08 19.09
C LYS A 2 -3.55 0.17 18.19
N LEU A 3 -3.89 -0.92 17.51
CA LEU A 3 -5.12 -1.08 16.73
C LEU A 3 -5.95 -2.21 17.33
N GLN A 4 -7.18 -1.91 17.78
CA GLN A 4 -8.07 -2.91 18.41
C GLN A 4 -7.41 -3.73 19.54
N GLY A 5 -6.48 -3.12 20.28
CA GLY A 5 -5.75 -3.78 21.37
C GLY A 5 -4.51 -4.57 20.96
N GLN A 6 -4.21 -4.69 19.66
CA GLN A 6 -2.98 -5.27 19.14
C GLN A 6 -1.94 -4.19 18.87
N GLU A 7 -0.67 -4.45 19.19
CA GLU A 7 0.42 -3.62 18.68
C GLU A 7 0.65 -3.92 17.20
N VAL A 8 0.63 -2.87 16.39
CA VAL A 8 0.86 -2.90 14.96
C VAL A 8 2.04 -2.00 14.64
N ASP A 9 3.00 -2.54 13.91
CA ASP A 9 4.12 -1.80 13.35
C ASP A 9 3.78 -1.36 11.92
N LEU A 10 3.87 -0.05 11.65
CA LEU A 10 3.66 0.52 10.32
C LEU A 10 4.97 0.93 9.64
N THR A 11 6.12 0.69 10.26
CA THR A 11 7.41 1.21 9.78
C THR A 11 7.68 0.80 8.32
N GLY A 12 7.43 -0.46 7.97
CA GLY A 12 7.57 -0.94 6.58
C GLY A 12 6.62 -0.31 5.56
N ILE A 13 5.53 0.33 5.99
CA ILE A 13 4.61 1.09 5.12
C ILE A 13 5.06 2.55 5.00
N ILE A 14 5.54 3.13 6.10
CA ILE A 14 5.89 4.56 6.19
C ILE A 14 7.28 4.82 5.57
N GLU A 15 8.25 3.98 5.90
CA GLU A 15 9.65 4.17 5.52
C GLU A 15 10.01 3.39 4.24
N GLY A 16 9.09 2.57 3.75
CA GLY A 16 9.23 1.86 2.49
C GLY A 16 9.98 0.53 2.57
N ALA A 17 10.36 0.01 1.41
CA ALA A 17 10.86 -1.35 1.23
C ALA A 17 12.09 -1.71 2.07
N ASP A 18 12.93 -0.73 2.42
CA ASP A 18 14.12 -0.95 3.25
C ASP A 18 13.80 -1.18 4.74
N ALA A 19 12.63 -0.72 5.20
CA ALA A 19 12.16 -0.90 6.57
C ALA A 19 11.19 -2.07 6.75
N VAL A 20 10.78 -2.73 5.66
CA VAL A 20 10.00 -3.97 5.72
C VAL A 20 10.87 -5.07 6.35
N ASP A 21 10.33 -5.83 7.30
CA ASP A 21 11.04 -6.95 7.91
C ASP A 21 10.96 -8.24 7.05
N ASP A 22 11.45 -9.35 7.57
CA ASP A 22 11.41 -10.65 6.89
C ASP A 22 10.22 -11.53 7.34
N ALA A 23 9.22 -10.97 8.04
CA ALA A 23 8.06 -11.72 8.52
C ALA A 23 7.12 -12.14 7.38
N ILE A 24 7.08 -11.36 6.29
CA ILE A 24 6.34 -11.67 5.07
C ILE A 24 7.33 -12.17 4.02
N PRO A 25 7.15 -13.40 3.48
CA PRO A 25 7.97 -13.88 2.38
C PRO A 25 8.01 -12.89 1.22
N HIS A 26 9.21 -12.51 0.80
CA HIS A 26 9.47 -11.54 -0.27
C HIS A 26 8.88 -10.14 -0.04
N GLY A 27 8.46 -9.79 1.19
CA GLY A 27 7.82 -8.51 1.51
C GLY A 27 8.60 -7.30 1.01
N LYS A 28 9.92 -7.26 1.28
CA LYS A 28 10.82 -6.20 0.78
C LYS A 28 10.80 -6.07 -0.74
N LEU A 29 10.83 -7.18 -1.48
CA LEU A 29 10.84 -7.17 -2.94
C LEU A 29 9.48 -6.74 -3.52
N LEU A 30 8.38 -7.19 -2.90
CA LEU A 30 7.03 -6.78 -3.26
C LEU A 30 6.84 -5.28 -3.08
N THR A 31 7.21 -4.73 -1.91
CA THR A 31 7.14 -3.30 -1.63
C THR A 31 8.03 -2.50 -2.59
N ARG A 32 9.26 -2.94 -2.84
CA ARG A 32 10.18 -2.28 -3.78
C ARG A 32 9.61 -2.18 -5.18
N PHE A 33 8.94 -3.23 -5.65
CA PHE A 33 8.34 -3.23 -6.97
C PHE A 33 7.17 -2.24 -7.06
N VAL A 34 6.34 -2.15 -6.02
CA VAL A 34 5.26 -1.15 -5.95
C VAL A 34 5.84 0.26 -5.93
N GLU A 35 6.87 0.53 -5.13
CA GLU A 35 7.54 1.84 -5.08
C GLU A 35 8.11 2.24 -6.44
N ALA A 36 8.79 1.33 -7.14
CA ALA A 36 9.33 1.60 -8.46
C ALA A 36 8.23 1.92 -9.47
N LEU A 37 7.10 1.19 -9.44
CA LEU A 37 5.95 1.46 -10.29
C LEU A 37 5.33 2.84 -10.03
N LEU A 38 5.16 3.21 -8.75
CA LEU A 38 4.63 4.51 -8.36
C LEU A 38 5.60 5.65 -8.67
N GLY A 39 6.91 5.40 -8.59
CA GLY A 39 7.97 6.34 -8.96
C GLY A 39 8.07 6.58 -10.47
N GLY A 40 7.70 5.60 -11.29
CA GLY A 40 7.60 5.74 -12.74
C GLY A 40 8.95 5.77 -13.49
N VAL A 41 10.06 5.44 -12.81
CA VAL A 41 11.40 5.39 -13.43
C VAL A 41 11.59 4.03 -14.10
N GLU A 42 11.61 4.02 -15.44
CA GLU A 42 11.60 2.79 -16.25
C GLU A 42 12.72 1.79 -15.88
N ASP A 43 13.94 2.26 -15.63
CA ASP A 43 15.06 1.38 -15.28
C ASP A 43 14.92 0.80 -13.86
N GLU A 44 14.33 1.55 -12.92
CA GLU A 44 14.03 1.05 -11.57
C GLU A 44 12.90 0.01 -11.62
N ILE A 45 11.86 0.26 -12.42
CA ILE A 45 10.77 -0.69 -12.66
C ILE A 45 11.31 -1.99 -13.25
N ARG A 46 12.17 -1.89 -14.28
CA ARG A 46 12.79 -3.08 -14.91
C ARG A 46 13.60 -3.87 -13.89
N THR A 47 14.45 -3.20 -13.13
CA THR A 47 15.31 -3.84 -12.12
C THR A 47 14.47 -4.52 -11.03
N ALA A 48 13.47 -3.83 -10.48
CA ALA A 48 12.62 -4.38 -9.43
C ALA A 48 11.75 -5.55 -9.93
N ARG A 49 11.26 -5.47 -11.17
CA ARG A 49 10.52 -6.56 -11.83
C ARG A 49 11.38 -7.81 -11.96
N ASP A 50 12.59 -7.67 -12.50
CA ASP A 50 13.45 -8.81 -12.78
C ASP A 50 13.82 -9.53 -11.46
N HIS A 51 14.20 -8.77 -10.43
CA HIS A 51 14.45 -9.33 -9.10
C HIS A 51 13.23 -10.01 -8.47
N LEU A 52 12.03 -9.45 -8.66
CA LEU A 52 10.82 -10.05 -8.11
C LEU A 52 10.46 -11.35 -8.83
N ILE A 53 10.48 -11.37 -10.17
CA ILE A 53 10.21 -12.56 -10.98
C ILE A 53 11.19 -13.69 -10.62
N ASP A 54 12.47 -13.38 -10.46
CA ASP A 54 13.48 -14.37 -10.06
C ASP A 54 13.20 -14.98 -8.68
N ALA A 55 12.62 -14.18 -7.77
CA ALA A 55 12.33 -14.62 -6.40
C ALA A 55 11.01 -15.41 -6.27
N VAL A 56 9.95 -14.99 -6.99
CA VAL A 56 8.59 -15.55 -6.79
C VAL A 56 8.12 -16.43 -7.96
N GLY A 57 8.78 -16.35 -9.12
CA GLY A 57 8.37 -17.03 -10.34
C GLY A 57 7.29 -16.27 -11.12
N GLY A 58 7.08 -16.69 -12.37
CA GLY A 58 6.18 -16.00 -13.30
C GLY A 58 4.73 -15.95 -12.85
N ASP A 59 4.18 -17.06 -12.36
CA ASP A 59 2.76 -17.14 -11.95
C ASP A 59 2.46 -16.20 -10.77
N ALA A 60 3.28 -16.25 -9.72
CA ALA A 60 3.12 -15.37 -8.56
C ALA A 60 3.39 -13.89 -8.90
N PHE A 61 4.26 -13.61 -9.87
CA PHE A 61 4.46 -12.25 -10.38
C PHE A 61 3.20 -11.73 -11.09
N VAL A 62 2.54 -12.57 -11.91
CA VAL A 62 1.26 -12.20 -12.55
C VAL A 62 0.20 -11.90 -11.50
N ASP A 63 0.07 -12.73 -10.46
CA ASP A 63 -0.84 -12.47 -9.35
C ASP A 63 -0.53 -11.14 -8.64
N THR A 64 0.76 -10.86 -8.40
CA THR A 64 1.22 -9.60 -7.81
C THR A 64 0.79 -8.39 -8.66
N CYS A 65 1.01 -8.44 -9.97
CA CYS A 65 0.55 -7.39 -10.88
C CYS A 65 -0.98 -7.22 -10.86
N GLY A 66 -1.72 -8.32 -10.75
CA GLY A 66 -3.17 -8.31 -10.61
C GLY A 66 -3.63 -7.56 -9.36
N VAL A 67 -2.98 -7.81 -8.21
CA VAL A 67 -3.25 -7.11 -6.94
C VAL A 67 -2.97 -5.62 -7.07
N ILE A 68 -1.81 -5.25 -7.63
CA ILE A 68 -1.42 -3.84 -7.83
C ILE A 68 -2.46 -3.12 -8.70
N GLY A 69 -2.80 -3.70 -9.85
CA GLY A 69 -3.79 -3.12 -10.76
C GLY A 69 -5.19 -3.00 -10.13
N HIS A 70 -5.57 -3.94 -9.27
CA HIS A 70 -6.83 -3.88 -8.55
C HIS A 70 -6.88 -2.69 -7.58
N PHE A 71 -5.83 -2.48 -6.77
CA PHE A 71 -5.77 -1.36 -5.83
C PHE A 71 -5.70 -0.01 -6.55
N GLU A 72 -4.87 0.11 -7.59
CA GLU A 72 -4.83 1.32 -8.44
C GLU A 72 -6.22 1.68 -8.98
N ARG A 73 -6.98 0.68 -9.46
CA ARG A 73 -8.35 0.90 -9.95
C ARG A 73 -9.29 1.32 -8.83
N MET A 74 -9.29 0.59 -7.71
CA MET A 74 -10.25 0.81 -6.62
C MET A 74 -10.06 2.16 -5.96
N THR A 75 -8.83 2.61 -5.75
CA THR A 75 -8.52 3.94 -5.19
C THR A 75 -9.13 5.04 -6.07
N ARG A 76 -8.89 5.00 -7.39
CA ARG A 76 -9.46 5.99 -8.32
C ARG A 76 -10.99 5.96 -8.35
N LEU A 77 -11.59 4.78 -8.26
CA LEU A 77 -13.05 4.65 -8.20
C LEU A 77 -13.62 5.28 -6.93
N ALA A 78 -12.99 5.01 -5.77
CA ALA A 78 -13.41 5.57 -4.49
C ALA A 78 -13.27 7.10 -4.49
N ASP A 79 -12.16 7.62 -4.98
CA ASP A 79 -11.92 9.07 -5.10
C ASP A 79 -12.94 9.74 -6.04
N ALA A 80 -13.19 9.14 -7.21
CA ALA A 80 -14.12 9.71 -8.20
C ALA A 80 -15.58 9.74 -7.71
N THR A 81 -15.95 8.82 -6.82
CA THR A 81 -17.32 8.69 -6.32
C THR A 81 -17.52 9.30 -4.93
N GLY A 82 -16.42 9.60 -4.22
CA GLY A 82 -16.47 10.13 -2.86
C GLY A 82 -17.10 9.15 -1.87
N ILE A 83 -16.82 7.85 -2.00
CA ILE A 83 -17.37 6.82 -1.10
C ILE A 83 -16.94 7.13 0.35
N PRO A 84 -17.90 7.23 1.30
CA PRO A 84 -17.58 7.45 2.71
C PRO A 84 -17.07 6.17 3.37
N LEU A 85 -16.30 6.33 4.44
CA LEU A 85 -16.03 5.23 5.37
C LEU A 85 -17.30 4.88 6.14
N ASP A 86 -17.47 3.61 6.49
CA ASP A 86 -18.47 3.22 7.48
C ASP A 86 -18.05 3.70 8.88
N GLU A 87 -19.02 3.81 9.80
CA GLU A 87 -18.82 4.36 11.13
C GLU A 87 -17.74 3.62 11.95
N ALA A 88 -17.68 2.29 11.83
CA ALA A 88 -16.71 1.49 12.56
C ALA A 88 -15.29 1.72 12.02
N THR A 89 -15.13 1.78 10.70
CA THR A 89 -13.83 2.09 10.08
C THR A 89 -13.40 3.53 10.37
N LEU A 90 -14.32 4.50 10.33
CA LEU A 90 -14.04 5.90 10.62
C LEU A 90 -13.48 6.07 12.03
N ALA A 91 -14.13 5.46 13.03
CA ALA A 91 -13.69 5.50 14.43
C ALA A 91 -12.42 4.67 14.67
N GLY A 92 -12.33 3.49 14.06
CA GLY A 92 -11.23 2.53 14.30
C GLY A 92 -9.89 2.92 13.67
N THR A 93 -9.87 3.83 12.69
CA THR A 93 -8.66 4.18 11.93
C THR A 93 -8.14 5.60 12.17
N VAL A 94 -8.66 6.34 13.17
CA VAL A 94 -8.23 7.72 13.48
C VAL A 94 -6.71 7.83 13.58
N GLN A 95 -6.07 7.03 14.45
CA GLN A 95 -4.63 7.07 14.64
C GLN A 95 -3.85 6.65 13.38
N ILE A 96 -4.34 5.64 12.64
CA ILE A 96 -3.71 5.22 11.37
C ILE A 96 -3.70 6.37 10.38
N ARG A 97 -4.82 7.09 10.24
CA ARG A 97 -4.90 8.22 9.30
C ARG A 97 -4.02 9.38 9.72
N GLU A 98 -3.86 9.62 11.02
CA GLU A 98 -2.93 10.62 11.54
C GLU A 98 -1.47 10.23 11.27
N ASP A 99 -1.07 9.01 11.64
CA ASP A 99 0.30 8.51 11.49
C ASP A 99 0.75 8.47 10.03
N LEU A 100 -0.18 8.17 9.11
CA LEU A 100 0.07 8.12 7.67
C LEU A 100 -0.19 9.46 6.94
N GLY A 101 -0.59 10.52 7.65
CA GLY A 101 -0.90 11.82 7.04
C GLY A 101 -2.09 11.80 6.06
N LEU A 102 -2.98 10.80 6.16
CA LEU A 102 -4.08 10.61 5.20
C LEU A 102 -5.12 11.73 5.27
N ASN A 103 -5.19 12.45 6.40
CA ASN A 103 -6.10 13.57 6.59
C ASN A 103 -5.73 14.79 5.73
N ASP A 104 -4.48 14.87 5.22
CA ASP A 104 -3.97 16.03 4.47
C ASP A 104 -4.32 15.97 2.97
N TYR A 105 -4.82 14.83 2.49
CA TYR A 105 -5.24 14.69 1.09
C TYR A 105 -6.56 15.41 0.84
N ALA A 106 -6.66 16.07 -0.32
CA ALA A 106 -7.86 16.85 -0.70
C ALA A 106 -9.17 16.05 -0.66
N MET A 107 -9.10 14.73 -0.90
CA MET A 107 -10.26 13.84 -0.90
C MET A 107 -10.70 13.38 0.50
N ALA A 108 -9.87 13.58 1.54
CA ALA A 108 -10.20 13.16 2.91
C ALA A 108 -11.54 13.74 3.38
N GLY A 109 -11.84 15.00 3.05
CA GLY A 109 -13.11 15.64 3.41
C GLY A 109 -14.34 15.02 2.74
N GLN A 110 -14.20 14.24 1.67
CA GLN A 110 -15.30 13.50 1.03
C GLN A 110 -15.53 12.14 1.68
N THR A 111 -14.45 11.48 2.11
CA THR A 111 -14.44 10.11 2.64
C THR A 111 -14.65 10.04 4.15
N LEU A 112 -14.25 11.06 4.92
CA LEU A 112 -14.34 11.11 6.39
C LEU A 112 -15.64 11.71 6.93
N LYS A 113 -16.74 11.54 6.21
CA LYS A 113 -18.07 12.08 6.56
C LYS A 113 -18.90 11.12 7.39
#